data_AF-A0AAD9N1V1-F1
#
_entry.id   AF-A0AAD9N1V1-F1
#
_cell.length_a   1.000
_cell.length_b   1.000
_cell.length_c   1.000
_cell.angle_alpha   90.00
_cell.angle_beta   90.00
_cell.angle_gamma   90.00
#
_symmetry.space_group_name_H-M   'P 1'
#
loop_
_entity.id
_entity.type
_entity.pdbx_description
1 polymer ?
#
loop_
_entity_poly.entity_id
_entity_poly.type
_entity_poly.pdbx_seq_one_letter_code
_entity_poly.pdbx_strand_id
1 'polypeptide(L)'
;MITFVRILNRSGTSLSKCLPGSRRLFCTTCLRKAAKQPAAFRTTSRSNQIPSMGYSLLVIPVATFCLGVWQVQRWGWKLRLIDQLEEKTLAAPVPFPDDMRELDDLEYRRVRIRGTFDHSKELYIGPRSPIEDKKGASGSIITGKSNVGSLVITPFKLADRE
;
A
#
# COMPACT_ATOMS: atom_id res chain seq x y z
N MET A 1 -11.29 3.87 -7.22
CA MET A 1 -10.16 4.36 -6.40
C MET A 1 -9.65 3.20 -5.55
N ILE A 2 -8.82 2.34 -6.15
CA ILE A 2 -8.12 1.24 -5.47
C ILE A 2 -6.65 1.54 -5.73
N THR A 3 -6.01 2.19 -4.75
CA THR A 3 -4.58 2.54 -4.85
C THR A 3 -3.77 1.26 -4.67
N PHE A 4 -3.33 0.71 -5.80
CA PHE A 4 -2.45 -0.44 -5.88
C PHE A 4 -1.06 -0.01 -5.36
N VAL A 5 -0.81 -0.16 -4.06
CA VAL A 5 0.54 -0.02 -3.47
C VAL A 5 1.34 -1.25 -3.89
N ARG A 6 1.94 -1.13 -5.08
CA ARG A 6 2.92 -2.03 -5.67
C ARG A 6 4.22 -1.91 -4.87
N ILE A 7 4.35 -2.71 -3.81
CA ILE A 7 5.65 -3.06 -3.24
C ILE A 7 6.31 -3.99 -4.27
N LEU A 8 6.99 -3.41 -5.26
CA LEU A 8 8.06 -4.12 -5.95
C LEU A 8 9.37 -3.73 -5.28
N ASN A 9 9.93 -4.74 -4.64
CA ASN A 9 11.24 -4.72 -4.04
C ASN A 9 12.31 -4.50 -5.13
N ARG A 10 12.96 -3.36 -4.98
CA ARG A 10 14.26 -2.91 -5.48
C ARG A 10 15.29 -4.03 -5.74
N SER A 11 15.69 -4.18 -7.00
CA SER A 11 17.01 -4.67 -7.40
C SER A 11 17.39 -3.91 -8.67
N GLY A 12 18.34 -2.99 -8.56
CA GLY A 12 18.78 -2.13 -9.65
C GLY A 12 19.98 -2.70 -10.37
N THR A 13 20.07 -2.43 -11.68
CA THR A 13 21.33 -2.36 -12.43
C THR A 13 21.13 -1.58 -13.74
N SER A 14 21.87 -0.46 -13.85
CA SER A 14 22.54 0.10 -15.03
C SER A 14 21.76 0.55 -16.30
N LEU A 15 21.42 1.84 -16.27
CA LEU A 15 21.81 2.92 -17.22
C LEU A 15 22.50 2.56 -18.56
N SER A 16 21.87 2.90 -19.69
CA SER A 16 22.48 3.42 -20.95
C SER A 16 21.37 3.71 -21.98
N LYS A 17 20.85 4.94 -22.10
CA LYS A 17 21.24 5.98 -23.08
C LYS A 17 21.57 5.44 -24.48
N CYS A 18 20.75 5.79 -25.48
CA CYS A 18 21.15 6.24 -26.83
C CYS A 18 19.91 6.64 -27.66
N LEU A 19 19.67 7.95 -27.78
CA LEU A 19 19.07 8.62 -28.95
C LEU A 19 20.24 9.28 -29.70
N PRO A 20 20.29 9.28 -31.04
CA PRO A 20 19.64 10.31 -31.85
C PRO A 20 19.04 9.75 -33.15
N GLY A 21 17.95 10.27 -33.70
CA GLY A 21 17.94 11.55 -34.42
C GLY A 21 18.46 11.39 -35.86
N SER A 22 17.57 11.11 -36.82
CA SER A 22 17.80 11.54 -38.21
C SER A 22 16.51 11.63 -39.03
N ARG A 23 16.26 12.86 -39.47
CA ARG A 23 15.21 13.28 -40.39
C ARG A 23 15.52 12.72 -41.78
N ARG A 24 14.51 12.19 -42.48
CA ARG A 24 14.48 12.20 -43.95
C ARG A 24 13.08 12.59 -44.41
N LEU A 25 12.94 13.85 -44.79
CA LEU A 25 11.94 14.30 -45.76
C LEU A 25 12.46 13.95 -47.16
N PHE A 26 11.63 13.29 -47.97
CA PHE A 26 11.66 13.34 -49.45
C PHE A 26 10.18 13.20 -49.89
N CYS A 27 9.52 14.28 -50.29
CA CYS A 27 9.48 14.84 -51.66
C CYS A 27 8.69 13.96 -52.65
N THR A 28 7.37 14.19 -52.63
CA THR A 28 6.43 14.36 -53.75
C THR A 28 6.65 13.65 -55.12
N THR A 29 5.63 12.84 -55.45
CA THR A 29 4.94 12.70 -56.76
C THR A 29 5.53 11.82 -57.88
N CYS A 30 4.86 10.69 -58.16
CA CYS A 30 4.59 10.14 -59.51
C CYS A 30 3.48 9.07 -59.39
N LEU A 31 2.24 9.37 -59.79
CA LEU A 31 1.65 9.12 -61.12
C LEU A 31 1.46 7.63 -61.48
N ARG A 32 0.19 7.20 -61.37
CA ARG A 32 -0.55 6.18 -62.16
C ARG A 32 0.19 4.91 -62.62
N LYS A 33 -0.29 3.75 -62.14
CA LYS A 33 -0.61 2.60 -62.99
C LYS A 33 -1.83 1.85 -62.46
N ALA A 34 -2.90 1.87 -63.26
CA ALA A 34 -4.03 0.98 -63.12
C ALA A 34 -3.59 -0.43 -63.53
N ALA A 35 -3.61 -1.37 -62.60
CA ALA A 35 -3.51 -2.79 -62.89
C ALA A 35 -4.77 -3.47 -62.34
N LYS A 36 -5.58 -3.92 -63.29
CA LYS A 36 -6.80 -4.70 -63.14
C LYS A 36 -6.43 -6.05 -62.50
N GLN A 37 -6.83 -6.30 -61.25
CA GLN A 37 -6.71 -7.63 -60.64
C GLN A 37 -8.03 -8.41 -60.88
N PRO A 38 -7.98 -9.66 -61.37
CA PRO A 38 -9.17 -10.47 -61.54
C PRO A 38 -9.76 -10.86 -60.18
N ALA A 39 -11.09 -10.99 -60.16
CA ALA A 39 -11.86 -11.36 -58.98
C ALA A 39 -11.35 -12.68 -58.38
N ALA A 40 -10.53 -12.59 -57.34
CA ALA A 40 -10.23 -13.70 -56.48
C ALA A 40 -11.51 -14.05 -55.73
N PHE A 41 -11.96 -15.29 -55.93
CA PHE A 41 -13.03 -15.96 -55.21
C PHE A 41 -12.87 -15.68 -53.70
N ARG A 42 -13.76 -14.83 -53.14
CA ARG A 42 -13.84 -14.61 -51.70
C ARG A 42 -14.38 -15.90 -51.09
N THR A 43 -13.48 -16.78 -50.66
CA THR A 43 -13.81 -17.78 -49.64
C THR A 43 -14.24 -17.01 -48.39
N THR A 44 -15.53 -16.98 -48.11
CA THR A 44 -16.06 -16.54 -46.83
C THR A 44 -15.59 -17.53 -45.77
N SER A 45 -14.40 -17.29 -45.23
CA SER A 45 -13.95 -17.94 -44.00
C SER A 45 -14.93 -17.56 -42.89
N ARG A 46 -15.83 -18.49 -42.56
CA ARG A 46 -16.76 -18.36 -41.45
C ARG A 46 -15.94 -18.40 -40.17
N SER A 47 -15.50 -17.23 -39.70
CA SER A 47 -14.90 -17.06 -38.39
C SER A 47 -15.88 -17.60 -37.35
N ASN A 48 -15.49 -18.69 -36.67
CA ASN A 48 -16.16 -19.15 -35.46
C ASN A 48 -15.88 -18.11 -34.37
N GLN A 49 -16.60 -16.99 -34.43
CA GLN A 49 -16.69 -15.99 -33.37
C GLN A 49 -17.41 -16.68 -32.21
N ILE A 50 -16.67 -17.36 -31.34
CA ILE A 50 -17.18 -17.71 -30.00
C ILE A 50 -17.63 -16.37 -29.41
N PRO A 51 -18.92 -16.20 -29.05
CA PRO A 51 -19.42 -14.90 -28.63
C PRO A 51 -18.57 -14.45 -27.44
N SER A 52 -17.90 -13.30 -27.53
CA SER A 52 -17.02 -12.81 -26.46
C SER A 52 -17.73 -12.71 -25.11
N MET A 53 -19.07 -12.60 -25.15
CA MET A 53 -20.00 -12.64 -24.03
C MET A 53 -19.98 -13.96 -23.24
N GLY A 54 -19.64 -15.10 -23.86
CA GLY A 54 -19.51 -16.38 -23.16
C GLY A 54 -18.26 -16.45 -22.29
N TYR A 55 -17.16 -15.83 -22.72
CA TYR A 55 -15.92 -15.78 -21.93
C TYR A 55 -16.05 -14.88 -20.71
N SER A 56 -16.70 -13.71 -20.84
CA SER A 56 -16.93 -12.82 -19.68
C SER A 56 -17.78 -13.49 -18.60
N LEU A 57 -18.78 -14.30 -19.00
CA LEU A 57 -19.63 -15.04 -18.07
C LEU A 57 -18.84 -16.05 -17.21
N LEU A 58 -17.73 -16.61 -17.72
CA LEU A 58 -16.87 -17.53 -16.97
C LEU A 58 -15.70 -16.83 -16.26
N VAL A 59 -15.17 -15.74 -16.81
CA VAL A 59 -14.02 -15.03 -16.23
C VAL A 59 -14.39 -14.30 -14.94
N ILE A 60 -15.57 -13.69 -14.87
CA ILE A 60 -16.02 -12.95 -13.67
C ILE A 60 -16.09 -13.84 -12.42
N PRO A 61 -16.76 -15.01 -12.43
CA PRO A 61 -16.81 -15.87 -11.25
C PRO A 61 -15.42 -16.38 -10.89
N VAL A 62 -14.61 -16.81 -11.87
CA VAL A 62 -13.24 -17.30 -11.62
C VAL A 62 -12.38 -16.22 -10.97
N ALA A 63 -12.39 -14.99 -11.51
CA ALA A 63 -11.63 -13.88 -10.95
C ALA A 63 -12.10 -13.52 -9.54
N THR A 64 -13.42 -13.53 -9.29
CA THR A 64 -13.99 -13.25 -7.96
C THR A 64 -13.61 -14.30 -6.94
N PHE A 65 -13.59 -15.59 -7.32
CA PHE A 65 -13.11 -16.66 -6.43
C PHE A 65 -11.62 -16.54 -6.15
N CYS A 66 -10.79 -16.33 -7.17
CA CYS A 66 -9.35 -16.12 -6.97
C CYS A 66 -9.08 -14.93 -6.05
N LEU A 67 -9.82 -13.83 -6.25
CA LEU A 67 -9.72 -12.65 -5.41
C LEU A 67 -10.24 -12.94 -3.99
N GLY A 68 -11.34 -13.66 -3.85
CA GLY A 68 -11.91 -14.05 -2.55
C GLY A 68 -10.96 -14.93 -1.74
N VAL A 69 -10.37 -15.96 -2.35
CA VAL A 69 -9.38 -16.83 -1.70
C VAL A 69 -8.16 -16.03 -1.26
N TRP A 70 -7.67 -15.11 -2.09
CA TRP A 70 -6.59 -14.20 -1.71
C TRP A 70 -6.99 -13.33 -0.50
N GLN A 71 -8.20 -12.77 -0.48
CA GLN A 71 -8.66 -11.93 0.63
C GLN A 71 -8.69 -12.71 1.93
N VAL A 72 -9.12 -13.97 1.93
CA VAL A 72 -9.11 -14.84 3.12
C VAL A 72 -7.67 -15.08 3.59
N GLN A 73 -6.74 -15.41 2.68
CA GLN A 73 -5.33 -15.56 3.03
C GLN A 73 -4.74 -14.25 3.59
N ARG A 74 -5.08 -13.12 2.99
CA ARG A 74 -4.68 -11.77 3.40
C ARG A 74 -5.35 -11.30 4.68
N TRP A 75 -6.47 -11.90 5.07
CA TRP A 75 -7.06 -11.68 6.39
C TRP A 75 -6.35 -12.54 7.44
N GLY A 76 -6.07 -13.81 7.12
CA GLY A 76 -5.36 -14.72 8.03
C GLY A 76 -3.98 -14.23 8.47
N TRP A 77 -3.14 -13.73 7.56
CA TRP A 77 -1.83 -13.17 7.98
C TRP A 77 -1.98 -11.93 8.88
N LYS A 78 -3.02 -11.11 8.67
CA LYS A 78 -3.28 -9.94 9.52
C LYS A 78 -3.72 -10.38 10.91
N LEU A 79 -4.59 -11.38 10.98
CA LEU A 79 -5.07 -11.90 12.24
C LEU A 79 -3.92 -12.45 13.08
N ARG A 80 -3.04 -13.25 12.46
CA ARG A 80 -1.82 -13.73 13.11
C ARG A 80 -0.92 -12.59 13.63
N LEU A 81 -0.80 -11.50 12.87
CA LEU A 81 -0.03 -10.33 13.30
C LEU A 81 -0.66 -9.67 14.53
N ILE A 82 -1.99 -9.56 14.57
CA ILE A 82 -2.71 -9.01 15.72
C ILE A 82 -2.48 -9.90 16.94
N ASP A 83 -2.63 -11.22 16.80
CA ASP A 83 -2.42 -12.17 17.90
C ASP A 83 -1.00 -12.06 18.48
N GLN A 84 0.02 -11.97 17.61
CA GLN A 84 1.41 -11.80 18.03
C GLN A 84 1.65 -10.48 18.78
N LEU A 85 1.02 -9.39 18.33
CA LEU A 85 1.13 -8.09 18.99
C LEU A 85 0.37 -8.06 20.32
N GLU A 86 -0.81 -8.67 20.37
CA GLU A 86 -1.62 -8.79 21.58
C GLU A 86 -0.89 -9.60 22.65
N GLU A 87 -0.28 -10.73 22.28
CA GLU A 87 0.55 -11.54 23.19
C GLU A 87 1.71 -10.71 23.77
N LYS A 88 2.45 -10.00 22.93
CA LYS A 88 3.56 -9.13 23.37
C LYS A 88 3.10 -7.98 24.27
N THR A 89 1.93 -7.40 23.97
CA THR A 89 1.37 -6.28 24.72
C THR A 89 0.82 -6.73 26.09
N LEU A 90 0.21 -7.91 26.15
CA LEU A 90 -0.35 -8.47 27.38
C LEU A 90 0.69 -9.13 28.28
N ALA A 91 1.88 -9.47 27.74
CA ALA A 91 2.97 -10.05 28.49
C ALA A 91 3.39 -9.20 29.71
N ALA A 92 3.91 -9.88 30.73
CA ALA A 92 4.34 -9.25 31.97
C ALA A 92 5.44 -8.18 31.69
N PRO A 93 5.37 -7.00 32.32
CA PRO A 93 6.36 -5.96 32.09
C PRO A 93 7.78 -6.39 32.50
N VAL A 94 8.73 -6.20 31.61
CA VAL A 94 10.16 -6.56 31.81
C VAL A 94 10.95 -5.29 32.21
N PRO A 95 12.04 -5.41 33.01
CA PRO A 95 12.96 -4.29 33.22
C PRO A 95 13.53 -3.78 31.89
N PHE A 96 13.83 -2.48 31.82
CA PHE A 96 14.48 -1.89 30.66
C PHE A 96 15.93 -2.40 30.55
N PRO A 97 16.35 -2.94 29.39
CA PRO A 97 17.70 -3.48 29.22
C PRO A 97 18.76 -2.37 29.17
N ASP A 98 19.98 -2.70 29.58
CA ASP A 98 21.11 -1.77 29.52
C ASP A 98 21.69 -1.69 28.08
N ASP A 99 21.64 -2.79 27.34
CA ASP A 99 22.15 -2.85 25.96
C ASP A 99 21.08 -2.38 24.95
N MET A 100 21.43 -1.40 24.11
CA MET A 100 20.55 -0.88 23.05
C MET A 100 20.22 -1.91 21.96
N ARG A 101 21.04 -2.96 21.83
CA ARG A 101 20.85 -4.03 20.84
C ARG A 101 19.68 -4.95 21.18
N GLU A 102 19.33 -5.05 22.47
CA GLU A 102 18.22 -5.89 22.93
C GLU A 102 16.86 -5.20 22.72
N LEU A 103 16.84 -3.91 22.37
CA LEU A 103 15.61 -3.13 22.28
C LEU A 103 14.69 -3.59 21.13
N ASP A 104 15.25 -4.19 20.07
CA ASP A 104 14.48 -4.75 18.94
C ASP A 104 13.57 -5.90 19.40
N ASP A 105 14.06 -6.73 20.33
CA ASP A 105 13.28 -7.84 20.90
C ASP A 105 12.19 -7.36 21.87
N LEU A 106 12.31 -6.14 22.39
CA LEU A 106 11.33 -5.50 23.26
C LEU A 106 10.26 -4.70 22.49
N GLU A 107 10.28 -4.72 21.15
CA GLU A 107 9.24 -4.07 20.36
C GLU A 107 7.85 -4.60 20.73
N TYR A 108 6.93 -3.68 21.03
CA TYR A 108 5.56 -3.93 21.51
C TYR A 108 5.44 -4.61 22.89
N ARG A 109 6.54 -4.78 23.63
CA ARG A 109 6.52 -5.30 25.00
C ARG A 109 6.43 -4.16 26.01
N ARG A 110 5.70 -4.38 27.10
CA ARG A 110 5.63 -3.44 28.22
C ARG A 110 6.93 -3.46 29.02
N VAL A 111 7.46 -2.29 29.34
CA VAL A 111 8.69 -2.14 30.14
C VAL A 111 8.45 -1.29 31.37
N ARG A 112 9.20 -1.56 32.45
CA ARG A 112 9.23 -0.72 33.65
C ARG A 112 10.46 0.17 33.63
N ILE A 113 10.24 1.47 33.73
CA ILE A 113 11.29 2.50 33.78
C ILE A 113 11.05 3.42 34.99
N ARG A 114 12.12 4.01 35.52
CA ARG A 114 12.10 5.02 36.58
C ARG A 114 12.87 6.25 36.12
N GLY A 115 12.40 7.44 36.49
CA GLY A 115 12.89 8.69 35.92
C GLY A 115 11.98 9.89 36.16
N THR A 116 12.25 10.99 35.47
CA THR A 116 11.53 12.26 35.59
C THR A 116 11.09 12.80 34.23
N PHE A 117 9.94 13.48 34.19
CA PHE A 117 9.42 14.12 32.98
C PHE A 117 10.04 15.53 32.83
N ASP A 118 10.54 15.83 31.64
CA ASP A 118 11.09 17.15 31.30
C ASP A 118 10.02 17.99 30.58
N HIS A 119 9.31 18.81 31.36
CA HIS A 119 8.26 19.70 30.87
C HIS A 119 8.80 20.91 30.07
N SER A 120 10.12 21.14 30.03
CA SER A 120 10.70 22.25 29.26
C SER A 120 10.71 22.00 27.75
N LYS A 121 10.61 20.72 27.33
CA LYS A 121 10.73 20.28 25.93
C LYS A 121 9.45 19.60 25.43
N GLU A 122 8.30 20.03 25.89
CA GLU A 122 7.01 19.47 25.46
C GLU A 122 6.72 19.77 23.99
N LEU A 123 6.23 18.74 23.28
CA LEU A 123 5.81 18.85 21.89
C LEU A 123 4.30 18.74 21.79
N TYR A 124 3.68 19.78 21.25
CA TYR A 124 2.25 19.81 20.94
C TYR A 124 2.04 19.42 19.48
N ILE A 125 1.56 18.20 19.26
CA ILE A 125 1.08 17.77 17.93
C ILE A 125 -0.35 18.27 17.77
N GLY A 126 -0.64 18.80 16.58
CA GLY A 126 -1.84 19.55 16.24
C GLY A 126 -3.16 18.80 16.39
N PRO A 127 -4.19 19.18 15.64
CA PRO A 127 -5.57 18.84 15.96
C PRO A 127 -5.80 17.33 15.98
N ARG A 128 -6.00 16.77 17.17
CA ARG A 128 -6.33 15.36 17.41
C ARG A 128 -7.69 15.25 18.07
N SER A 129 -8.45 14.22 17.72
CA SER A 129 -9.66 13.87 18.45
C SER A 129 -9.29 13.48 19.89
N PRO A 130 -9.99 14.01 20.91
CA PRO A 130 -9.87 13.55 22.28
C PRO A 130 -10.07 12.04 22.36
N ILE A 131 -9.29 11.40 23.22
CA ILE A 131 -9.45 9.99 23.54
C ILE A 131 -10.61 9.93 24.56
N GLU A 132 -11.84 9.82 24.06
CA GLU A 132 -12.99 9.54 24.92
C GLU A 132 -12.99 8.05 25.27
N ASP A 133 -13.27 7.73 26.53
CA ASP A 133 -13.50 6.39 27.06
C ASP A 133 -14.78 5.75 26.50
N LYS A 134 -15.65 6.55 25.87
CA LYS A 134 -16.88 6.11 25.24
C LYS A 134 -16.60 5.58 23.83
N LYS A 135 -16.91 4.29 23.64
CA LYS A 135 -16.90 3.60 22.34
C LYS A 135 -17.79 4.36 21.34
N GLY A 136 -17.21 5.14 20.43
CA GLY A 136 -17.97 5.65 19.28
C GLY A 136 -17.63 7.01 18.70
N ALA A 137 -16.59 7.72 19.15
CA ALA A 137 -16.15 8.93 18.46
C ALA A 137 -15.39 8.56 17.16
N SER A 138 -16.17 8.15 16.17
CA SER A 138 -15.73 7.94 14.80
C SER A 138 -15.13 9.25 14.29
N GLY A 139 -13.87 9.22 13.85
CA GLY A 139 -13.15 10.35 13.24
C GLY A 139 -13.76 10.79 11.92
N SER A 140 -15.01 11.25 11.96
CA SER A 140 -15.76 11.75 10.83
C SER A 140 -15.19 13.10 10.43
N ILE A 141 -14.49 13.13 9.30
CA ILE A 141 -14.02 14.37 8.65
C ILE A 141 -15.22 15.19 8.12
N ILE A 142 -16.43 14.60 8.06
CA ILE A 142 -17.60 15.14 7.33
C ILE A 142 -18.61 15.83 8.27
N THR A 143 -18.55 15.60 9.59
CA THR A 143 -19.56 16.13 10.53
C THR A 143 -18.93 17.11 11.52
N GLY A 144 -19.13 18.40 11.26
CA GLY A 144 -18.54 19.53 11.99
C GLY A 144 -19.03 19.71 13.42
N LYS A 145 -18.55 18.88 14.35
CA LYS A 145 -18.43 19.24 15.77
C LYS A 145 -17.18 18.61 16.35
N SER A 146 -16.05 19.14 15.91
CA SER A 146 -14.73 18.68 16.28
C SER A 146 -14.37 19.26 17.66
N ASN A 147 -14.60 18.51 18.73
CA ASN A 147 -13.78 18.70 19.92
C ASN A 147 -12.36 18.31 19.49
N VAL A 148 -11.51 19.31 19.29
CA VAL A 148 -10.14 19.14 18.80
C VAL A 148 -9.21 19.44 19.96
N GLY A 149 -8.51 18.41 20.44
CA GLY A 149 -7.42 18.55 21.38
C GLY A 149 -6.07 18.58 20.67
N SER A 150 -5.00 18.72 21.45
CA SER A 150 -3.63 18.49 21.01
C SER A 150 -3.08 17.24 21.69
N LEU A 151 -2.22 16.50 21.00
CA LEU A 151 -1.45 15.41 21.61
C LEU A 151 -0.15 16.02 22.17
N VAL A 152 -0.04 16.02 23.50
CA VAL A 152 1.16 16.49 24.20
C VAL A 152 2.12 15.32 24.39
N ILE A 153 3.33 15.43 23.84
CA ILE A 153 4.42 14.48 24.08
C ILE A 153 5.44 15.14 25.00
N THR A 154 5.58 14.61 26.21
CA THR A 154 6.55 15.07 27.21
C THR A 154 7.74 14.10 27.24
N PRO A 155 8.97 14.55 26.97
CA PRO A 155 10.17 13.72 27.08
C PRO A 155 10.36 13.17 28.50
N PHE A 156 10.82 11.93 28.60
CA PHE A 156 11.11 11.25 29.86
C PHE A 156 12.61 10.95 29.99
N LYS A 157 13.22 11.37 31.10
CA LYS A 157 14.63 11.11 31.43
C LYS A 157 14.71 9.94 32.40
N LEU A 158 15.53 8.93 32.10
CA LEU A 158 15.76 7.79 32.99
C LEU A 158 16.63 8.20 34.17
N ALA A 159 16.38 7.65 35.37
CA ALA A 159 17.16 7.96 36.57
C ALA A 159 18.59 7.40 36.53
N ASP A 160 18.78 6.27 35.84
CA ASP A 160 20.05 5.53 35.81
C ASP A 160 21.00 5.99 34.68
N ARG A 161 20.63 7.02 33.89
CA ARG A 161 21.42 7.48 32.73
C ARG A 161 21.38 9.00 32.63
N GLU A 162 22.51 9.63 32.95
CA GLU A 162 22.75 11.07 32.76
C GLU A 162 23.21 11.41 31.34
#